data_AF-A0A6N7QTF4-F1
#
_entry.id   AF-A0A6N7QTF4-F1
#
_cell.length_a   1.000
_cell.length_b   1.000
_cell.length_c   1.000
_cell.angle_alpha   90.00
_cell.angle_beta   90.00
_cell.angle_gamma   90.00
#
_symmetry.space_group_name_H-M   'P 1'
#
loop_
_entity.id
_entity.type
_entity.pdbx_description
1 polymer ?
#
loop_
_entity_poly.entity_id
_entity_poly.type
_entity_poly.pdbx_seq_one_letter_code
_entity_poly.pdbx_strand_id
1 'polypeptide(L)' 'MDRLMALIAFLAMLAFLGILVVEVQRIDLSLVAVLVIGFVAYDLYVSTAPEHKKGRH' A
#
# COMPACT_ATOMS: atom_id res chain seq x y z
N MET A 1 -6.35 4.24 -18.56
CA MET A 1 -7.30 4.39 -17.44
C MET A 1 -6.82 3.70 -16.17
N ASP A 2 -6.19 2.52 -16.26
CA ASP A 2 -5.92 1.66 -15.10
C ASP A 2 -5.02 2.30 -14.03
N ARG A 3 -3.99 3.06 -14.44
CA ARG A 3 -3.09 3.74 -13.50
C ARG A 3 -3.76 4.86 -12.71
N LEU A 4 -4.69 5.59 -13.33
CA LEU A 4 -5.43 6.67 -12.66
C LEU A 4 -6.42 6.08 -11.65
N MET A 5 -7.13 5.02 -12.02
CA MET A 5 -8.02 4.32 -11.10
C MET A 5 -7.25 3.64 -9.96
N ALA A 6 -6.08 3.06 -10.25
CA ALA A 6 -5.20 2.49 -9.23
C ALA A 6 -4.72 3.57 -8.24
N LEU A 7 -4.35 4.76 -8.72
CA LEU A 7 -3.96 5.88 -7.86
C LEU A 7 -5.12 6.33 -6.97
N ILE A 8 -6.32 6.47 -7.54
CA ILE A 8 -7.52 6.85 -6.77
C ILE A 8 -7.85 5.80 -5.71
N ALA A 9 -7.83 4.51 -6.07
CA ALA A 9 -8.07 3.41 -5.13
C ALA A 9 -7.03 3.40 -3.98
N PHE A 10 -5.76 3.65 -4.31
CA PHE A 10 -4.69 3.76 -3.34
C PHE A 10 -4.89 4.94 -2.37
N LEU A 11 -5.23 6.12 -2.89
CA LEU A 11 -5.54 7.29 -2.06
C LEU A 11 -6.76 7.07 -1.17
N ALA A 12 -7.81 6.43 -1.69
CA ALA A 12 -9.00 6.08 -0.92
C ALA A 12 -8.67 5.11 0.21
N MET A 13 -7.83 4.10 -0.05
CA MET A 13 -7.34 3.16 0.97
C MET A 13 -6.55 3.89 2.07
N LEU A 14 -5.61 4.77 1.69
CA LEU A 14 -4.83 5.55 2.67
C LEU A 14 -5.72 6.48 3.51
N ALA A 15 -6.67 7.17 2.89
CA ALA A 15 -7.62 8.02 3.58
C ALA A 15 -8.46 7.22 4.59
N PHE A 16 -8.98 6.06 4.19
CA PHE A 16 -9.72 5.17 5.06
C PHE A 16 -8.88 4.71 6.26
N LEU A 17 -7.65 4.25 6.02
CA LEU A 17 -6.75 3.84 7.09
C LEU A 17 -6.45 4.99 8.05
N GLY A 18 -6.22 6.19 7.52
CA GLY A 18 -6.00 7.40 8.32
C GLY A 18 -7.18 7.74 9.23
N ILE A 19 -8.41 7.71 8.69
CA ILE A 19 -9.63 7.91 9.48
C ILE A 19 -9.75 6.86 10.57
N LEU A 20 -9.48 5.60 10.24
CA LEU A 20 -9.55 4.48 11.18
C LEU A 20 -8.61 4.69 12.38
N VAL A 21 -7.37 5.14 12.12
CA VAL A 21 -6.37 5.40 13.16
C VAL A 21 -6.77 6.60 14.03
N VAL A 22 -7.27 7.68 13.43
CA VAL A 22 -7.61 8.92 14.14
C VAL A 22 -8.89 8.77 14.97
N GLU A 23 -9.92 8.14 14.41
CA GLU A 23 -11.25 8.09 15.03
C GLU A 23 -11.34 6.96 16.07
N VAL A 24 -10.79 5.80 15.76
CA VAL A 24 -10.95 4.63 16.64
C VAL A 24 -9.93 4.66 17.80
N GLN A 25 -8.76 5.27 17.61
CA GLN A 25 -7.71 5.44 18.63
C GLN A 25 -7.32 4.17 19.40
N ARG A 26 -7.47 3.00 18.77
CA ARG A 26 -7.05 1.71 19.35
C ARG A 26 -5.63 1.36 18.90
N ILE A 27 -4.81 0.94 19.86
CA ILE A 27 -3.37 0.66 19.65
C ILE A 27 -3.17 -0.53 18.71
N ASP A 28 -3.95 -1.60 18.91
CA ASP A 28 -3.93 -2.80 18.07
C ASP A 28 -4.23 -2.45 16.60
N LEU A 29 -5.23 -1.60 16.39
CA LEU A 29 -5.65 -1.14 15.07
C LEU A 29 -4.60 -0.27 14.40
N SER A 30 -3.98 0.64 15.16
CA SER A 30 -2.90 1.49 14.65
C SER A 30 -1.69 0.66 14.22
N LEU A 31 -1.37 -0.38 14.99
CA LEU A 31 -0.26 -1.29 14.68
C LEU A 31 -0.54 -2.10 13.41
N VAL A 32 -1.76 -2.60 13.25
CA VAL A 32 -2.21 -3.27 12.01
C VAL A 32 -2.17 -2.30 10.83
N ALA A 33 -2.62 -1.06 10.99
CA ALA A 33 -2.58 -0.06 9.92
C ALA A 33 -1.15 0.22 9.43
N VAL A 34 -0.19 0.36 10.35
CA VAL A 34 1.23 0.55 10.01
C VAL A 34 1.77 -0.67 9.24
N LEU A 35 1.42 -1.90 9.66
CA LEU A 35 1.82 -3.11 8.96
C LEU A 35 1.26 -3.17 7.53
N VAL A 36 -0.01 -2.81 7.34
CA VAL A 36 -0.64 -2.76 6.01
C VAL A 36 0.10 -1.76 5.11
N ILE A 37 0.38 -0.55 5.61
CA ILE A 37 1.16 0.45 4.87
C ILE A 37 2.55 -0.10 4.52
N GLY A 38 3.21 -0.81 5.44
CA GLY A 38 4.50 -1.45 5.20
C GLY A 38 4.45 -2.51 4.08
N PHE A 39 3.44 -3.36 4.07
CA PHE A 39 3.24 -4.34 2.99
C PHE A 39 2.95 -3.70 1.65
N VAL A 40 2.14 -2.66 1.63
CA VAL A 40 1.86 -1.90 0.42
C VAL A 40 3.12 -1.24 -0.13
N ALA A 41 3.96 -0.66 0.74
CA ALA A 41 5.25 -0.09 0.34
C ALA A 41 6.20 -1.17 -0.19
N TYR A 42 6.22 -2.35 0.43
CA TYR A 42 7.01 -3.49 -0.02
C TYR A 42 6.55 -4.01 -1.38
N ASP A 43 5.24 -4.16 -1.57
CA ASP A 43 4.64 -4.59 -2.84
C ASP A 43 4.97 -3.60 -3.96
N LEU A 44 4.85 -2.30 -3.69
CA LEU A 44 5.25 -1.26 -4.64
C LEU A 44 6.74 -1.34 -4.96
N TYR A 45 7.61 -1.53 -3.95
CA TYR A 45 9.04 -1.68 -4.17
C TYR A 45 9.36 -2.89 -5.06
N VAL A 46 8.76 -4.05 -4.79
CA VAL A 46 8.99 -5.27 -5.58
C VAL A 46 8.41 -5.14 -6.99
N SER A 47 7.21 -4.58 -7.12
CA SER A 47 6.52 -4.43 -8.41
C SER A 47 7.14 -3.35 -9.30
N THR A 48 7.85 -2.37 -8.71
CA THR A 48 8.57 -1.31 -9.45
C THR A 48 10.06 -1.57 -9.56
N ALA A 49 10.60 -2.52 -8.80
CA ALA A 49 11.98 -2.98 -8.96
C ALA A 49 12.15 -3.51 -10.40
N PRO A 50 13.12 -3.00 -11.15
CA PRO A 50 13.35 -3.48 -12.51
C PRO A 50 13.68 -4.97 -12.42
N GLU A 51 12.84 -5.80 -13.03
CA GLU A 51 13.18 -7.20 -13.28
C GLU A 51 14.58 -7.22 -13.89
N HIS A 52 15.55 -7.74 -13.16
CA HIS A 52 16.82 -8.11 -13.76
C HIS A 52 16.45 -9.23 -14.73
N LYS A 53 16.27 -8.89 -16.01
CA LYS A 53 15.97 -9.81 -17.11
C LYS A 53 16.93 -10.99 -17.01
N LYS A 54 16.49 -12.06 -16.37
CA LYS A 54 17.15 -13.35 -16.49
C LYS A 54 16.69 -13.89 -17.82
N GLY A 55 17.46 -13.54 -18.85
CA GLY A 55 17.32 -14.11 -20.18
C GLY A 55 17.17 -15.62 -20.06
N ARG A 56 16.12 -16.14 -20.68
CA ARG A 56 16.07 -17.53 -21.08
C ARG A 56 15.77 -17.56 -22.56
N HIS A 57 16.77 -18.12 -23.25
CA HIS A 57 16.73 -18.61 -24.61
C HIS A 57 15.51 -19.49 -24.87
#